data_AF-A0A3Q9HPD7-F1
#
_entry.id   AF-A0A3Q9HPD7-F1
#
_cell.length_a   1.000
_cell.length_b   1.000
_cell.length_c   1.000
_cell.angle_alpha   90.00
_cell.angle_beta   90.00
_cell.angle_gamma   90.00
#
_symmetry.space_group_name_H-M   'P 1'
#
loop_
_entity.id
_entity.type
_entity.pdbx_description
1 polymer ?
#
loop_
_entity_poly.entity_id
_entity_poly.type
_entity_poly.pdbx_seq_one_letter_code
_entity_poly.pdbx_strand_id
1 'polypeptide(L)'
;MAQNQWIEVEFRGNDGQIYRLQQIKSRIENKIELIMLRAAQKLEREVKLVIRSLGLIKTGSLMSSIHTFVRYQFGLVEGVVGTNQIYAPFLEFGTGKRGAASNYPKKMMPSWYQYGESPGMRAFKYMLIAWERKKDEVYAYVNMEFRRLVYGR
;
A
#
# COMPACT_ATOMS: atom_id res chain seq x y z
N MET A 1 -27.72 -58.64 22.05
CA MET A 1 -26.74 -57.54 21.95
C MET A 1 -26.95 -56.90 20.58
N ALA A 2 -27.34 -55.63 20.52
CA ALA A 2 -27.63 -54.96 19.24
C ALA A 2 -26.31 -54.50 18.59
N GLN A 3 -26.08 -54.91 17.34
CA GLN A 3 -24.98 -54.40 16.53
C GLN A 3 -25.36 -53.03 15.99
N ASN A 4 -24.67 -51.98 16.43
CA ASN A 4 -24.80 -50.67 15.81
C ASN A 4 -24.11 -50.71 14.44
N GLN A 5 -24.87 -50.47 13.38
CA GLN A 5 -24.36 -50.21 12.05
C GLN A 5 -24.15 -48.71 11.86
N TRP A 6 -22.91 -48.31 11.59
CA TRP A 6 -22.58 -46.95 11.18
C TRP A 6 -22.72 -46.86 9.67
N ILE A 7 -23.56 -45.94 9.19
CA ILE A 7 -23.67 -45.58 7.78
C ILE A 7 -22.85 -44.31 7.59
N GLU A 8 -21.71 -44.43 6.92
CA GLU A 8 -20.89 -43.29 6.53
C GLU A 8 -21.41 -42.77 5.19
N VAL A 9 -22.03 -41.58 5.20
CA VAL A 9 -22.56 -40.93 4.00
C VAL A 9 -21.50 -39.97 3.47
N GLU A 10 -20.73 -40.43 2.49
CA GLU A 10 -19.76 -39.61 1.77
C GLU A 10 -20.50 -38.75 0.72
N PHE A 11 -20.55 -37.42 0.90
CA PHE A 11 -21.18 -36.51 -0.07
C PHE A 11 -20.31 -36.39 -1.34
N ARG A 12 -20.32 -37.42 -2.19
CA ARG A 12 -19.68 -37.40 -3.51
C ARG A 12 -20.48 -36.50 -4.45
N GLY A 13 -19.98 -35.29 -4.68
CA GLY A 13 -20.60 -34.32 -5.59
C GLY A 13 -20.15 -32.87 -5.38
N ASN A 14 -19.56 -32.56 -4.22
CA ASN A 14 -19.19 -31.19 -3.87
C ASN A 14 -17.75 -30.79 -4.30
N ASP A 15 -16.89 -31.75 -4.66
CA ASP A 15 -15.50 -31.46 -5.04
C ASP A 15 -15.39 -30.51 -6.23
N GLY A 16 -16.27 -30.66 -7.23
CA GLY A 16 -16.35 -29.76 -8.37
C GLY A 16 -16.80 -28.34 -7.98
N GLN A 17 -17.68 -28.21 -6.98
CA GLN A 17 -18.10 -26.91 -6.45
C GLN A 17 -16.99 -26.27 -5.61
N ILE A 18 -16.30 -27.05 -4.78
CA ILE A 18 -15.13 -26.62 -4.01
C ILE A 18 -14.04 -26.10 -4.94
N TYR A 19 -13.73 -26.83 -6.01
CA TYR A 19 -12.75 -26.42 -7.00
C TYR A 19 -13.14 -25.11 -7.71
N ARG A 20 -14.42 -24.96 -8.09
CA ARG A 20 -14.92 -23.70 -8.66
C ARG A 20 -14.82 -22.54 -7.68
N LEU A 21 -15.17 -22.74 -6.42
CA LEU A 21 -15.04 -21.71 -5.38
C LEU A 21 -13.58 -21.30 -5.17
N GLN A 22 -12.65 -22.25 -5.17
CA GLN A 22 -11.21 -21.97 -5.12
C GLN A 22 -10.75 -21.14 -6.33
N GLN A 23 -11.19 -21.49 -7.54
CA GLN A 23 -10.88 -20.70 -8.74
C GLN A 23 -11.44 -19.28 -8.68
N ILE A 24 -12.68 -19.11 -8.18
CA ILE A 24 -13.30 -17.78 -8.00
C ILE A 24 -12.49 -16.97 -6.99
N LYS A 25 -12.12 -17.58 -5.86
CA LYS A 25 -11.28 -16.95 -4.83
C LYS A 25 -9.98 -16.44 -5.44
N SER A 26 -9.22 -17.30 -6.12
CA SER A 26 -7.93 -16.90 -6.72
C SER A 26 -8.09 -15.80 -7.77
N ARG A 27 -9.18 -15.82 -8.55
CA ARG A 27 -9.48 -14.74 -9.52
C ARG A 27 -9.76 -13.41 -8.83
N ILE A 28 -10.48 -13.42 -7.70
CA ILE A 28 -10.78 -12.23 -6.91
C ILE A 28 -9.48 -11.68 -6.31
N GLU A 29 -8.66 -12.54 -5.69
CA GLU A 29 -7.38 -12.15 -5.09
C GLU A 29 -6.46 -11.48 -6.13
N ASN A 30 -6.26 -12.11 -7.28
CA ASN A 30 -5.43 -11.54 -8.37
C ASN A 30 -5.98 -10.19 -8.88
N LYS A 31 -7.30 -10.03 -8.95
CA LYS A 31 -7.90 -8.76 -9.38
C LYS A 31 -7.72 -7.67 -8.33
N ILE A 32 -7.91 -7.98 -7.05
CA ILE A 32 -7.68 -7.03 -5.96
C ILE A 32 -6.21 -6.58 -5.97
N GLU A 33 -5.28 -7.50 -6.17
CA GLU A 33 -3.86 -7.18 -6.32
C GLU A 33 -3.62 -6.15 -7.43
N LEU A 34 -4.18 -6.42 -8.62
CA LEU A 34 -4.03 -5.55 -9.78
C LEU A 34 -4.63 -4.16 -9.54
N ILE A 35 -5.79 -4.10 -8.88
CA ILE A 35 -6.44 -2.83 -8.50
C ILE A 35 -5.52 -2.04 -7.57
N MET A 36 -5.01 -2.68 -6.51
CA MET A 36 -4.13 -2.04 -5.54
C MET A 36 -2.79 -1.62 -6.16
N LEU A 37 -2.22 -2.41 -7.06
CA LEU A 37 -1.00 -2.06 -7.78
C LEU A 37 -1.20 -0.81 -8.64
N ARG A 38 -2.30 -0.75 -9.41
CA ARG A 38 -2.61 0.42 -10.24
C ARG A 38 -2.91 1.67 -9.41
N ALA A 39 -3.58 1.51 -8.28
CA ALA A 39 -3.81 2.58 -7.31
C ALA A 39 -2.48 3.12 -6.76
N ALA A 40 -1.55 2.23 -6.37
CA ALA A 40 -0.22 2.60 -5.91
C ALA A 40 0.60 3.29 -7.01
N GLN A 41 0.53 2.82 -8.27
CA GLN A 41 1.22 3.45 -9.40
C GLN A 41 0.75 4.89 -9.67
N LYS A 42 -0.54 5.19 -9.46
CA LYS A 42 -1.03 6.58 -9.53
C LYS A 42 -0.37 7.46 -8.47
N LEU A 43 -0.24 6.94 -7.25
CA LEU A 43 0.44 7.63 -6.16
C LEU A 43 1.95 7.79 -6.43
N GLU A 44 2.62 6.76 -6.94
CA GLU A 44 4.06 6.80 -7.29
C GLU A 44 4.38 7.91 -8.28
N ARG A 45 3.54 8.08 -9.31
CA ARG A 45 3.68 9.15 -10.29
C ARG A 45 3.61 10.52 -9.62
N GLU A 46 2.65 10.71 -8.71
CA GLU A 46 2.52 11.97 -7.97
C GLU A 46 3.73 12.22 -7.07
N VAL A 47 4.21 11.19 -6.35
CA VAL A 47 5.42 11.29 -5.53
C VAL A 47 6.61 11.78 -6.36
N LYS A 48 6.81 11.21 -7.55
CA LYS A 48 7.90 11.62 -8.46
C LYS A 48 7.72 13.07 -8.95
N LEU A 49 6.50 13.50 -9.22
CA LEU A 49 6.20 14.90 -9.57
C LEU A 49 6.49 15.85 -8.41
N VAL A 50 6.09 15.49 -7.18
CA VAL A 50 6.34 16.30 -5.99
C VAL A 50 7.84 16.44 -5.72
N ILE A 51 8.61 15.35 -5.81
CA ILE A 51 10.07 15.36 -5.67
C ILE A 51 10.72 16.30 -6.69
N ARG A 52 10.25 16.27 -7.95
CA ARG A 52 10.71 17.19 -8.99
C ARG A 52 10.38 18.64 -8.63
N SER A 53 9.15 18.91 -8.18
CA SER A 53 8.71 20.27 -7.81
C SER A 53 9.48 20.85 -6.62
N LEU A 54 9.91 20.00 -5.68
CA LEU A 54 10.68 20.39 -4.50
C LEU A 54 12.19 20.51 -4.78
N GLY A 55 12.65 20.23 -6.01
CA GLY A 55 14.06 20.28 -6.36
C GLY A 55 14.92 19.24 -5.65
N LEU A 56 14.31 18.13 -5.19
CA LEU A 56 15.01 17.04 -4.48
C LEU A 56 15.81 16.12 -5.42
N ILE A 57 15.94 16.48 -6.69
CA ILE A 57 16.65 15.72 -7.72
C ILE A 57 18.09 16.24 -7.82
N LYS A 58 18.95 15.89 -6.84
CA LYS A 58 20.39 16.17 -6.94
C LYS A 58 21.12 15.15 -7.82
N THR A 59 20.97 13.86 -7.51
CA THR A 59 21.61 12.75 -8.22
C THR A 59 20.62 11.86 -8.97
N GLY A 60 19.32 12.11 -8.83
CA GLY A 60 18.25 11.23 -9.34
C GLY A 60 18.02 9.95 -8.54
N SER A 61 18.94 9.57 -7.64
CA SER A 61 18.89 8.33 -6.85
C SER A 61 17.59 8.16 -6.05
N LEU A 62 17.11 9.22 -5.39
CA LEU A 62 15.84 9.18 -4.68
C LEU A 62 14.67 8.88 -5.64
N MET A 63 14.61 9.58 -6.76
CA MET A 63 13.52 9.42 -7.73
C MET A 63 13.54 8.03 -8.37
N SER A 64 14.72 7.50 -8.70
CA SER A 64 14.87 6.18 -9.29
C SER A 64 14.56 5.05 -8.31
N SER A 65 14.78 5.28 -7.01
CA SER A 65 14.52 4.28 -5.96
C SER A 65 13.05 4.13 -5.55
N ILE A 66 12.18 5.03 -6.04
CA ILE A 66 10.77 5.03 -5.65
C ILE A 66 10.01 4.07 -6.55
N HIS A 67 9.44 3.06 -5.90
CA HIS A 67 8.74 1.96 -6.53
C HIS A 67 7.47 1.58 -5.77
N THR A 68 6.51 1.06 -6.52
CA THR A 68 5.30 0.44 -5.98
C THR A 68 5.42 -1.05 -5.84
N PHE A 69 4.81 -1.59 -4.79
CA PHE A 69 4.56 -3.03 -4.65
C PHE A 69 3.25 -3.25 -3.91
N VAL A 70 2.70 -4.45 -4.05
CA VAL A 70 1.54 -4.89 -3.28
C VAL A 70 2.01 -5.84 -2.19
N ARG A 71 1.45 -5.68 -1.00
CA ARG A 71 1.76 -6.52 0.16
C ARG A 71 0.48 -7.12 0.70
N TYR A 72 0.53 -8.41 1.02
CA TYR A 72 -0.52 -9.11 1.73
C TYR A 72 -0.12 -9.27 3.20
N GLN A 73 -0.93 -8.74 4.11
CA GLN A 73 -0.73 -8.88 5.55
C GLN A 73 -2.05 -9.08 6.26
N PHE A 74 -2.17 -10.14 7.05
CA PHE A 74 -3.36 -10.41 7.90
C PHE A 74 -4.71 -10.34 7.15
N GLY A 75 -4.76 -10.79 5.90
CA GLY A 75 -5.97 -10.73 5.07
C GLY A 75 -6.24 -9.36 4.43
N LEU A 76 -5.34 -8.39 4.59
CA LEU A 76 -5.39 -7.08 3.95
C LEU A 76 -4.45 -7.06 2.73
N VAL A 77 -4.90 -6.39 1.67
CA VAL A 77 -4.11 -6.12 0.47
C VAL A 77 -3.73 -4.64 0.46
N GLU A 78 -2.45 -4.36 0.61
CA GLU A 78 -1.92 -3.00 0.71
C GLU A 78 -1.15 -2.64 -0.56
N GLY A 79 -1.55 -1.54 -1.21
CA GLY A 79 -0.75 -0.92 -2.27
C GLY A 79 0.24 0.04 -1.63
N VAL A 80 1.54 -0.27 -1.74
CA VAL A 80 2.61 0.48 -1.08
C VAL A 80 3.43 1.24 -2.10
N VAL A 81 3.77 2.49 -1.79
CA VAL A 81 4.79 3.28 -2.47
C VAL A 81 5.92 3.52 -1.49
N GLY A 82 7.13 3.10 -1.85
CA GLY A 82 8.28 3.18 -0.95
C GLY A 82 9.58 3.46 -1.68
N THR A 83 10.63 3.65 -0.90
CA THR A 83 12.01 3.82 -1.36
C THR A 83 12.93 3.03 -0.44
N ASN A 84 14.02 2.52 -1.00
CA ASN A 84 15.08 1.84 -0.26
C ASN A 84 16.21 2.79 0.18
N GLN A 85 16.09 4.09 -0.08
CA GLN A 85 17.14 5.05 0.27
C GLN A 85 17.12 5.33 1.77
N ILE A 86 18.25 5.05 2.43
CA ILE A 86 18.44 5.22 3.88
C ILE A 86 18.17 6.67 4.32
N TYR A 87 18.46 7.64 3.44
CA TYR A 87 18.28 9.06 3.76
C TYR A 87 16.86 9.59 3.49
N ALA A 88 16.01 8.84 2.80
CA ALA A 88 14.66 9.27 2.43
C ALA A 88 13.76 9.64 3.63
N PRO A 89 13.78 8.90 4.76
CA PRO A 89 13.03 9.29 5.96
C PRO A 89 13.47 10.65 6.50
N PHE A 90 14.77 10.97 6.45
CA PHE A 90 15.27 12.27 6.90
C PHE A 90 14.79 13.42 6.00
N LEU A 91 14.58 13.16 4.71
CA LEU A 91 13.98 14.13 3.79
C LEU A 91 12.48 14.31 4.06
N GLU A 92 11.75 13.21 4.30
CA GLU A 92 10.31 13.25 4.51
C GLU A 92 9.95 13.95 5.83
N PHE A 93 10.58 13.52 6.92
CA PHE A 93 10.22 13.93 8.28
C PHE A 93 11.07 15.07 8.84
N GLY A 94 12.23 15.36 8.24
CA GLY A 94 13.19 16.35 8.71
C GLY A 94 13.90 15.94 10.00
N THR A 95 15.04 16.53 10.31
CA THR A 95 15.86 16.20 11.49
C THR A 95 16.03 17.39 12.44
N GLY A 96 16.32 17.13 13.71
CA GLY A 96 16.58 18.16 14.72
C GLY A 96 15.45 19.16 14.95
N LYS A 97 15.80 20.32 15.51
CA LYS A 97 14.84 21.38 15.85
C LYS A 97 14.07 21.89 14.62
N ARG A 98 14.72 21.94 13.45
CA ARG A 98 14.11 22.37 12.17
C ARG A 98 13.10 21.35 11.62
N GLY A 99 13.39 20.06 11.76
CA GLY A 99 12.45 18.99 11.43
C GLY A 99 11.22 19.03 12.35
N ALA A 100 11.44 19.15 13.66
CA ALA A 100 10.36 19.25 14.64
C ALA A 100 9.44 20.47 14.39
N ALA A 101 10.02 21.62 14.03
CA ALA A 101 9.27 22.83 13.66
C ALA A 101 8.44 22.68 12.38
N SER A 102 8.68 21.66 11.56
CA SER A 102 7.95 21.45 10.32
C SER A 102 6.54 20.89 10.53
N ASN A 103 6.13 20.57 11.77
CA ASN A 103 4.80 20.07 12.15
C ASN A 103 4.33 18.89 11.27
N TYR A 104 5.16 17.85 11.17
CA TYR A 104 4.76 16.60 10.51
C TYR A 104 3.80 15.82 11.43
N PRO A 105 2.73 15.18 10.92
CA PRO A 105 1.84 14.40 11.76
C PRO A 105 2.60 13.25 12.45
N LYS A 106 2.77 13.31 13.78
CA LYS A 106 3.53 12.30 14.55
C LYS A 106 3.02 10.87 14.32
N LYS A 107 1.71 10.70 14.12
CA LYS A 107 1.07 9.41 13.80
C LYS A 107 1.56 8.75 12.49
N MET A 108 2.12 9.53 11.58
CA MET A 108 2.63 9.07 10.28
C MET A 108 4.15 8.88 10.30
N MET A 109 4.80 9.14 11.43
CA MET A 109 6.22 8.92 11.60
C MET A 109 6.47 7.46 12.02
N PRO A 110 7.45 6.77 11.43
CA PRO A 110 7.86 5.45 11.89
C PRO A 110 8.33 5.51 13.35
N SER A 111 8.00 4.50 14.14
CA SER A 111 8.37 4.43 15.57
C SER A 111 9.88 4.47 15.82
N TRP A 112 10.67 3.96 14.87
CA TRP A 112 12.14 4.00 14.91
C TRP A 112 12.72 5.36 14.52
N TYR A 113 11.92 6.27 13.94
CA TYR A 113 12.41 7.58 13.51
C TYR A 113 12.46 8.53 14.70
N GLN A 114 13.67 8.89 15.14
CA GLN A 114 13.88 9.86 16.22
C GLN A 114 14.58 11.11 15.70
N TYR A 115 14.11 12.27 16.15
CA TYR A 115 14.76 13.55 15.86
C TYR A 115 16.07 13.65 16.66
N GLY A 116 17.22 13.58 15.99
CA GLY A 116 18.53 13.79 16.65
C GLY A 116 18.83 15.26 16.97
N GLU A 117 19.78 15.52 17.88
CA GLU A 117 20.19 16.88 18.36
C GLU A 117 21.07 17.69 17.37
N SER A 118 20.87 17.52 16.06
CA SER A 118 21.64 18.22 15.03
C SER A 118 20.97 19.57 14.67
N PRO A 119 21.68 20.58 14.09
CA PRO A 119 21.09 21.82 13.55
C PRO A 119 19.85 21.59 12.68
N GLY A 120 19.76 20.39 12.09
CA GLY A 120 18.52 19.83 11.59
C GLY A 120 18.22 20.20 10.15
N MET A 121 17.48 19.32 9.49
CA MET A 121 16.96 19.50 8.14
C MET A 121 15.45 19.76 8.21
N ARG A 122 14.95 20.68 7.38
CA ARG A 122 13.51 20.90 7.23
C ARG A 122 12.86 19.66 6.59
N ALA A 123 11.67 19.29 7.05
CA ALA A 123 10.88 18.24 6.42
C ALA A 123 10.35 18.71 5.05
N PHE A 124 10.56 17.90 4.01
CA PHE A 124 10.04 18.17 2.66
C PHE A 124 8.66 17.58 2.43
N LYS A 125 8.26 16.58 3.22
CA LYS A 125 6.92 15.97 3.21
C LYS A 125 6.48 15.51 1.81
N TYR A 126 7.40 15.00 1.00
CA TYR A 126 7.15 14.74 -0.42
C TYR A 126 6.16 13.58 -0.62
N MET A 127 6.22 12.55 0.22
CA MET A 127 5.23 11.46 0.22
C MET A 127 3.88 11.95 0.73
N LEU A 128 3.86 12.72 1.82
CA LEU A 128 2.63 13.24 2.39
C LEU A 128 1.90 14.20 1.45
N ILE A 129 2.62 15.12 0.80
CA ILE A 129 2.03 16.05 -0.18
C ILE A 129 1.43 15.27 -1.34
N ALA A 130 2.13 14.24 -1.85
CA ALA A 130 1.61 13.40 -2.93
C ALA A 130 0.36 12.64 -2.50
N TRP A 131 0.35 12.10 -1.27
CA TRP A 131 -0.83 11.44 -0.70
C TRP A 131 -2.01 12.39 -0.58
N GLU A 132 -1.84 13.57 0.02
CA GLU A 132 -2.91 14.55 0.18
C GLU A 132 -3.49 15.02 -1.16
N ARG A 133 -2.67 15.11 -2.21
CA ARG A 133 -3.11 15.48 -3.57
C ARG A 133 -3.86 14.36 -4.30
N LYS A 134 -3.54 13.09 -4.02
CA LYS A 134 -4.08 11.95 -4.79
C LYS A 134 -5.01 11.03 -4.03
N LYS A 135 -5.13 11.13 -2.71
CA LYS A 135 -5.95 10.24 -1.88
C LYS A 135 -7.38 10.10 -2.41
N ASP A 136 -8.02 11.20 -2.82
CA ASP A 136 -9.41 11.17 -3.28
C ASP A 136 -9.54 10.46 -4.63
N GLU A 137 -8.62 10.71 -5.56
CA GLU A 137 -8.57 10.00 -6.85
C GLU A 137 -8.28 8.51 -6.67
N VAL A 138 -7.35 8.18 -5.77
CA VAL A 138 -6.99 6.80 -5.43
C VAL A 138 -8.20 6.08 -4.84
N TYR A 139 -8.89 6.69 -3.88
CA TYR A 139 -10.11 6.11 -3.30
C TYR A 139 -11.24 5.97 -4.32
N ALA A 140 -11.46 6.97 -5.17
CA ALA A 140 -12.45 6.89 -6.23
C ALA A 140 -12.14 5.75 -7.21
N TYR A 141 -10.88 5.61 -7.62
CA TYR A 141 -10.42 4.54 -8.50
C TYR A 141 -10.63 3.16 -7.87
N VAL A 142 -10.17 2.98 -6.63
CA VAL A 142 -10.32 1.71 -5.90
C VAL A 142 -11.80 1.36 -5.75
N ASN A 143 -12.64 2.30 -5.28
CA ASN A 143 -14.07 2.07 -5.11
C ASN A 143 -14.79 1.74 -6.43
N MET A 144 -14.43 2.42 -7.52
CA MET A 144 -14.98 2.14 -8.85
C MET A 144 -14.62 0.71 -9.30
N GLU A 145 -13.35 0.32 -9.20
CA GLU A 145 -12.91 -1.02 -9.60
C GLU A 145 -13.48 -2.13 -8.70
N PHE A 146 -13.60 -1.90 -7.39
CA PHE A 146 -14.29 -2.82 -6.50
C PHE A 146 -15.76 -2.99 -6.86
N ARG A 147 -16.46 -1.90 -7.19
CA ARG A 147 -17.86 -1.98 -7.66
C ARG A 147 -17.97 -2.78 -8.96
N ARG A 148 -17.05 -2.60 -9.92
CA ARG A 148 -17.00 -3.42 -11.13
C ARG A 148 -16.77 -4.90 -10.82
N LEU A 149 -15.89 -5.19 -9.86
CA LEU A 149 -15.59 -6.55 -9.44
C LEU A 149 -16.79 -7.24 -8.78
N VAL A 150 -17.52 -6.53 -7.92
CA VAL A 150 -18.64 -7.07 -7.13
C VAL A 150 -19.95 -7.08 -7.91
N TYR A 151 -20.27 -6.00 -8.63
CA TYR A 151 -21.60 -5.80 -9.21
C TYR A 151 -21.68 -6.03 -10.72
N GLY A 152 -20.54 -6.24 -11.41
CA GLY A 152 -20.52 -6.75 -12.77
C GLY A 152 -21.46 -6.04 -13.77
N ARG A 153 -21.54 -4.70 -13.71
CA ARG A 153 -22.03 -3.86 -14.81
C ARG A 153 -20.93 -2.93 -15.27
#